data_AF-A0AAE1BL90-F1
#
_entry.id   AF-A0AAE1BL90-F1
#
_cell.length_a   1.000
_cell.length_b   1.000
_cell.length_c   1.000
_cell.angle_alpha   90.00
_cell.angle_beta   90.00
_cell.angle_gamma   90.00
#
_symmetry.space_group_name_H-M   'P 1'
#
loop_
_entity.id
_entity.type
_entity.pdbx_description
1 polymer ?
#
loop_
_entity_poly.entity_id
_entity_poly.type
_entity_poly.pdbx_seq_one_letter_code
_entity_poly.pdbx_strand_id
1 'polypeptide(L)'
;MFFFQQQKFVVAVVVLCVAGVVSSQGPVPCAKEISDKCPEVDGANPNYFSVPDNCAQFCQCASGTAWLFTCPETTLWDQKQDYCNFADQVDCGSRPIV
;
A
#
# COMPACT_ATOMS: atom_id res chain seq x y z
N MET A 1 15.17 13.10 11.59
CA MET A 1 15.10 13.75 10.26
C MET A 1 15.46 12.73 9.18
N PHE A 2 14.65 11.68 9.02
CA PHE A 2 14.93 10.54 8.14
C PHE A 2 13.64 9.97 7.51
N PHE A 3 12.70 10.85 7.14
CA PHE A 3 11.44 10.47 6.47
C PHE A 3 11.30 11.05 5.04
N PHE A 4 12.35 11.68 4.51
CA PHE A 4 12.38 12.30 3.17
C PHE A 4 13.11 11.47 2.10
N GLN A 5 13.49 10.23 2.37
CA GLN A 5 14.36 9.41 1.49
C GLN A 5 13.65 8.41 0.58
N GLN A 6 12.32 8.40 0.47
CA GLN A 6 11.63 7.52 -0.49
C GLN A 6 10.59 8.20 -1.40
N GLN A 7 10.36 9.52 -1.31
CA GLN A 7 9.31 10.21 -2.10
C GLN A 7 9.80 11.37 -2.99
N LYS A 8 11.11 11.50 -3.27
CA LYS A 8 11.63 12.59 -4.12
C LYS A 8 12.66 12.17 -5.19
N PHE A 9 12.94 10.89 -5.38
CA PHE A 9 13.98 10.44 -6.33
C PHE A 9 13.47 10.02 -7.73
N VAL A 10 12.17 10.02 -8.02
CA VAL A 10 11.65 9.67 -9.36
C VAL A 10 11.20 10.88 -10.18
N VAL A 11 11.48 12.12 -9.74
CA VAL A 11 11.13 13.33 -10.52
C VAL A 11 12.35 13.91 -11.27
N ALA A 12 13.49 13.22 -11.31
CA ALA A 12 14.67 13.69 -12.04
C ALA A 12 15.58 12.57 -12.58
N VAL A 13 15.05 11.65 -13.39
CA VAL A 13 15.89 10.87 -14.32
C VAL A 13 15.26 10.89 -15.72
N VAL A 14 15.71 11.88 -16.50
CA VAL A 14 15.99 11.86 -17.94
C VAL A 14 15.59 10.57 -18.66
N VAL A 15 14.72 10.64 -19.69
CA VAL A 15 14.97 10.15 -21.07
C VAL A 15 13.84 10.71 -21.97
N LEU A 16 14.12 11.82 -22.63
CA LEU A 16 13.67 11.99 -24.02
C LEU A 16 14.29 10.84 -24.83
N CYS A 17 13.52 10.25 -25.75
CA CYS A 17 13.94 9.32 -26.83
C CYS A 17 13.81 7.81 -26.58
N VAL A 18 12.60 7.27 -26.41
CA VAL A 18 12.11 6.11 -27.21
C VAL A 18 10.63 5.92 -26.90
N ALA A 19 9.84 5.46 -27.87
CA ALA A 19 8.39 5.26 -27.81
C ALA A 19 7.94 4.21 -26.76
N GLY A 20 8.13 4.48 -25.48
CA GLY A 20 7.72 3.64 -24.36
C GLY A 20 6.90 4.47 -23.38
N VAL A 21 5.60 4.17 -23.31
CA VAL A 21 4.67 4.74 -22.34
C VAL A 21 5.16 4.45 -20.91
N VAL A 22 5.71 5.45 -20.22
CA VAL A 22 5.76 5.42 -18.75
C VAL A 22 4.31 5.55 -18.30
N SER A 23 3.67 4.43 -17.94
CA SER A 23 2.28 4.41 -17.47
C SER A 23 2.17 5.32 -16.25
N SER A 24 1.56 6.49 -16.44
CA SER A 24 1.38 7.53 -15.42
C SER A 24 0.30 7.17 -14.40
N GLN A 25 0.11 5.89 -14.10
CA GLN A 25 -0.86 5.42 -13.12
C GLN A 25 -0.36 5.86 -11.75
N GLY A 26 -1.04 6.85 -11.17
CA GLY A 26 -0.83 7.27 -9.80
C GLY A 26 -1.13 6.13 -8.80
N PRO A 27 -1.05 6.41 -7.51
CA PRO A 27 -1.35 5.43 -6.46
C PRO A 27 -2.74 4.82 -6.69
N VAL A 28 -2.87 3.50 -6.52
CA VAL A 28 -4.14 2.80 -6.67
C VAL A 28 -4.92 2.95 -5.37
N PRO A 29 -6.14 3.50 -5.37
CA PRO A 29 -6.97 3.54 -4.17
C PRO A 29 -7.54 2.16 -3.86
N CYS A 30 -7.74 1.88 -2.58
CA CYS A 30 -8.52 0.75 -2.12
C CYS A 30 -10.02 0.95 -2.37
N ALA A 31 -10.80 -0.09 -2.11
CA ALA A 31 -12.26 -0.03 -2.16
C ALA A 31 -12.80 1.11 -1.28
N LYS A 32 -13.82 1.81 -1.76
CA LYS A 32 -14.33 3.04 -1.12
C LYS A 32 -14.78 2.78 0.32
N GLU A 33 -15.31 1.60 0.60
CA GLU A 33 -15.79 1.18 1.92
C GLU A 33 -14.65 1.09 2.95
N ILE A 34 -13.41 0.90 2.48
CA ILE A 34 -12.20 0.97 3.31
C ILE A 34 -11.83 2.44 3.53
N SER A 35 -11.85 3.26 2.47
CA SER A 35 -11.61 4.71 2.57
C SER A 35 -12.59 5.41 3.51
N ASP A 36 -13.85 4.98 3.55
CA ASP A 36 -14.87 5.53 4.45
C ASP A 36 -14.54 5.29 5.94
N LYS A 37 -13.58 4.40 6.25
CA LYS A 37 -13.06 4.17 7.62
C LYS A 37 -11.80 4.98 7.93
N CYS A 38 -11.21 5.65 6.95
CA CYS A 38 -10.05 6.49 7.17
C CYS A 38 -10.44 7.79 7.88
N PRO A 39 -9.63 8.28 8.83
CA PRO A 39 -9.83 9.61 9.39
C PRO A 39 -9.53 10.68 8.32
N GLU A 40 -10.28 11.78 8.35
CA GLU A 40 -10.05 12.92 7.45
C GLU A 40 -8.67 13.55 7.67
N VAL A 41 -8.20 13.57 8.93
CA VAL A 41 -6.89 14.08 9.33
C VAL A 41 -6.01 12.94 9.82
N ASP A 42 -4.80 12.85 9.29
CA ASP A 42 -3.83 11.82 9.67
C ASP A 42 -3.37 11.97 11.12
N GLY A 43 -3.35 10.86 11.86
CA GLY A 43 -2.87 10.80 13.23
C GLY A 43 -1.35 10.65 13.33
N ALA A 44 -0.85 10.53 14.56
CA ALA A 44 0.57 10.23 14.80
C ALA A 44 0.99 8.85 14.28
N ASN A 45 0.04 7.91 14.25
CA ASN A 45 0.23 6.56 13.70
C ASN A 45 -0.66 6.39 12.44
N PRO A 46 -0.14 5.72 11.40
CA PRO A 46 -0.93 5.38 10.22
C PRO A 46 -2.04 4.38 10.57
N ASN A 47 -3.14 4.44 9.83
CA ASN A 47 -4.22 3.47 9.91
C ASN A 47 -4.10 2.49 8.74
N TYR A 48 -4.19 1.20 9.04
CA TYR A 48 -4.10 0.13 8.06
C TYR A 48 -5.33 -0.75 8.07
N PHE A 49 -5.66 -1.30 6.90
CA PHE A 49 -6.75 -2.24 6.74
C PHE A 49 -6.39 -3.38 5.79
N SER A 50 -6.79 -4.61 6.14
CA SER A 50 -6.67 -5.77 5.26
C SER A 50 -7.53 -5.63 4.00
N VAL A 51 -6.99 -6.08 2.87
CA VAL A 51 -7.76 -6.26 1.63
C VAL A 51 -8.48 -7.62 1.69
N PRO A 52 -9.81 -7.69 1.54
CA PRO A 52 -10.56 -8.96 1.63
C PRO A 52 -10.18 -9.98 0.55
N ASP A 53 -9.84 -9.49 -0.64
CA ASP A 53 -9.66 -10.32 -1.83
C ASP A 53 -8.20 -10.66 -2.14
N ASN A 54 -7.25 -10.18 -1.33
CA ASN A 54 -5.84 -10.52 -1.47
C ASN A 54 -5.09 -10.41 -0.12
N CYS A 55 -4.58 -11.53 0.38
CA CYS A 55 -3.84 -11.57 1.64
C CYS A 55 -2.45 -10.90 1.55
N ALA A 56 -1.88 -10.82 0.35
CA ALA A 56 -0.63 -10.12 0.09
C ALA A 56 -0.80 -8.60 -0.06
N GLN A 57 -2.02 -8.07 0.08
CA GLN A 57 -2.30 -6.65 -0.05
C GLN A 57 -2.93 -6.06 1.20
N PHE A 58 -2.68 -4.77 1.39
CA PHE A 58 -3.23 -3.99 2.48
C PHE A 58 -3.49 -2.56 2.03
N CYS A 59 -4.26 -1.84 2.83
CA CYS A 59 -4.58 -0.45 2.62
C CYS A 59 -3.95 0.40 3.70
N GLN A 60 -3.36 1.54 3.34
CA GLN A 60 -2.92 2.56 4.28
C GLN A 60 -3.70 3.85 4.04
N CYS A 61 -4.23 4.43 5.11
CA CYS A 61 -4.89 5.73 5.03
C CYS A 61 -3.88 6.87 4.86
N ALA A 62 -4.22 7.80 3.99
CA ALA A 62 -3.63 9.13 3.94
C ALA A 62 -4.71 10.15 3.57
N SER A 63 -4.91 11.13 4.44
CA SER A 63 -5.83 12.26 4.23
C SER A 63 -7.25 11.82 3.81
N GLY A 64 -7.85 10.92 4.57
CA GLY A 64 -9.20 10.39 4.31
C GLY A 64 -9.31 9.37 3.16
N THR A 65 -8.22 9.03 2.47
CA THR A 65 -8.24 8.03 1.39
C THR A 65 -7.38 6.82 1.73
N ALA A 66 -7.91 5.62 1.53
CA ALA A 66 -7.15 4.37 1.67
C ALA A 66 -6.44 4.04 0.35
N TRP A 67 -5.12 3.88 0.39
CA TRP A 67 -4.28 3.54 -0.75
C TRP A 67 -3.82 2.09 -0.67
N LEU A 68 -3.82 1.40 -1.81
CA LEU A 68 -3.48 -0.01 -1.92
C LEU A 68 -1.97 -0.20 -1.97
N PHE A 69 -1.48 -1.13 -1.16
CA PHE A 69 -0.10 -1.58 -1.14
C PHE A 69 -0.05 -3.10 -1.25
N THR A 70 0.97 -3.59 -1.95
CA THR A 70 1.27 -5.01 -2.05
C THR A 70 2.52 -5.29 -1.22
N CYS A 71 2.45 -6.32 -0.39
CA CYS A 71 3.58 -6.81 0.37
C CYS A 71 4.70 -7.30 -0.57
N PRO A 72 5.97 -7.08 -0.23
CA PRO A 72 7.09 -7.53 -1.04
C PRO A 72 7.24 -9.05 -0.99
N GLU A 73 7.81 -9.63 -2.05
CA GLU A 73 8.14 -11.06 -2.12
C GLU A 73 6.92 -11.97 -1.80
N THR A 74 7.15 -13.11 -1.15
CA THR A 74 6.12 -14.03 -0.67
C THR A 74 5.68 -13.71 0.76
N THR A 75 5.68 -12.44 1.15
CA THR A 75 5.19 -12.00 2.47
C THR A 75 3.72 -11.62 2.40
N LEU A 76 3.03 -11.71 3.54
CA LEU A 76 1.58 -11.51 3.64
C LEU A 76 1.27 -10.44 4.67
N TRP A 77 0.15 -9.75 4.50
CA TRP A 77 -0.25 -8.70 5.43
C TRP A 77 -0.70 -9.27 6.77
N ASP A 78 0.07 -8.94 7.82
CA ASP A 78 -0.24 -9.25 9.22
C ASP A 78 -0.94 -8.06 9.89
N GLN A 79 -2.27 -8.06 9.86
CA GLN A 79 -3.09 -7.01 10.48
C GLN A 79 -2.89 -6.88 12.00
N LYS A 80 -2.35 -7.90 12.68
CA LYS A 80 -2.11 -7.82 14.12
C LYS A 80 -0.82 -7.07 14.43
N GLN A 81 0.14 -7.10 13.51
CA GLN A 81 1.44 -6.46 13.67
C GLN A 81 1.60 -5.20 12.83
N ASP A 82 0.64 -4.92 11.94
CA ASP A 82 0.64 -3.79 11.00
C ASP A 82 1.89 -3.76 10.09
N TYR A 83 2.38 -4.94 9.68
CA TYR A 83 3.45 -5.07 8.68
C TYR A 83 3.31 -6.35 7.85
N CYS A 84 4.08 -6.43 6.74
CA CYS A 84 4.16 -7.62 5.91
C CYS A 84 5.08 -8.67 6.54
N ASN A 85 4.52 -9.80 6.95
CA ASN A 85 5.24 -10.85 7.68
C ASN A 85 5.38 -12.13 6.83
N PHE A 86 6.25 -13.05 7.26
CA PHE A 86 6.44 -14.32 6.56
C PHE A 86 5.14 -15.13 6.50
N ALA A 87 4.88 -15.77 5.36
CA ALA A 87 3.60 -16.45 5.10
C ALA A 87 3.26 -17.55 6.13
N ASP A 88 4.27 -18.18 6.74
CA ASP A 88 4.11 -19.18 7.80
C ASP A 88 3.75 -18.58 9.17
N GLN A 89 3.84 -17.25 9.32
CA GLN A 89 3.51 -16.51 10.53
C GLN A 89 2.20 -15.71 10.43
N VAL A 90 1.56 -15.70 9.25
CA VAL A 90 0.34 -14.92 9.00
C VAL A 90 -0.88 -15.83 8.89
N ASP A 91 -1.94 -15.46 9.60
CA ASP A 91 -3.27 -16.04 9.40
C ASP A 91 -4.07 -15.20 8.38
N CYS A 92 -4.20 -15.70 7.16
CA CYS A 92 -4.97 -15.06 6.10
C CYS A 92 -6.49 -15.21 6.29
N GLY A 93 -6.95 -16.13 7.15
CA GLY A 93 -8.36 -16.51 7.22
C GLY A 93 -8.88 -16.93 5.85
N SER A 94 -9.94 -16.27 5.39
CA SER A 94 -10.58 -16.52 4.09
C SER A 94 -9.98 -15.74 2.92
N ARG A 95 -8.97 -14.89 3.15
CA ARG A 95 -8.38 -14.06 2.10
C ARG A 95 -7.48 -14.92 1.20
N PRO A 96 -7.69 -14.95 -0.13
CA PRO A 96 -6.83 -15.73 -1.01
C PRO A 96 -5.47 -15.05 -1.21
N ILE A 97 -4.45 -15.83 -1.60
CA ILE A 97 -3.14 -15.33 -2.04
C ILE A 97 -3.19 -15.32 -3.56
N VAL A 98 -3.22 -14.12 -4.18
CA VAL A 98 -3.37 -13.93 -5.63
C VAL A 98 -2.29 -13.04 -6.21
#